data_AF-S4R4Z4-F1
#
_entry.id   AF-S4R4Z4-F1
#
_cell.length_a   1.000
_cell.length_b   1.000
_cell.length_c   1.000
_cell.angle_alpha   90.00
_cell.angle_beta   90.00
_cell.angle_gamma   90.00
#
_symmetry.space_group_name_H-M   'P 1'
#
loop_
_entity.id
_entity.type
_entity.pdbx_description
1 polymer ?
#
loop_
_entity_poly.entity_id
_entity_poly.type
_entity_poly.pdbx_seq_one_letter_code
_entity_poly.pdbx_strand_id
1 'polypeptide(L)'
;MSSYTSDSAVTSIYRRYFGEPTKYRASYEMPGYKVSAAGYGTRSVSVGSTLGVPVGSFRRTHSRYSSMSIPATSDMIDLSQAESLGNELKSIRTQEKDQLQDLNDRFAGFIERVHHLEQQNKVLEAEALILRQKEMRPSNIKQLYEQEIRDLRALAEECKSEYNSAKGGRDQMEGALGALRAKHDEERRRREESEGALDEVRKAADEAAVQRVALEQKVGSLLDEIAFLKKVQQEEIADLQAQIQSAHITVEMSVARPDLTSALRDIRAQYEVLAAKNMQSAEEWFKTKFTVLSENANRNTEAVHVAREEVSEYRRHVQNKTLESEAIKDMIESLEKQIQDLDERHQKELEPLQELIPELEKELQSTKNEMSRYLRDYQDLLNVKMALEREIAAYRLVYE
;
A
#
# COMPACT_ATOMS: atom_id res chain seq x y z
N MET A 1 15.92 29.64 19.24
CA MET A 1 16.25 30.23 17.92
C MET A 1 15.03 30.02 17.05
N SER A 2 14.21 31.07 16.90
CA SER A 2 13.00 31.03 16.08
C SER A 2 13.36 31.37 14.64
N SER A 3 13.05 30.46 13.71
CA SER A 3 13.19 30.70 12.28
C SER A 3 11.79 30.96 11.70
N TYR A 4 11.51 32.23 11.41
CA TYR A 4 10.35 32.65 10.63
C TYR A 4 10.57 32.29 9.16
N THR A 5 9.74 31.43 8.59
CA THR A 5 9.61 31.27 7.14
C THR A 5 8.33 31.99 6.71
N SER A 6 8.48 33.08 5.95
CA SER A 6 7.38 33.82 5.33
C SER A 6 6.71 32.97 4.26
N ASP A 7 5.45 32.61 4.48
CA ASP A 7 4.56 32.07 3.45
C ASP A 7 4.19 33.18 2.46
N SER A 8 4.74 33.11 1.25
CA SER A 8 4.24 33.86 0.10
C SER A 8 3.10 33.05 -0.52
N ALA A 9 1.89 33.26 -0.02
CA ALA A 9 0.68 32.65 -0.57
C ALA A 9 0.35 33.28 -1.94
N VAL A 10 0.89 32.71 -3.03
CA VAL A 10 0.39 32.98 -4.38
C VAL A 10 -1.00 32.35 -4.49
N THR A 11 -2.02 33.15 -4.23
CA THR A 11 -3.41 32.69 -4.23
C THR A 11 -3.88 32.50 -5.66
N SER A 12 -4.09 31.24 -6.07
CA SER A 12 -4.71 30.89 -7.36
C SER A 12 -6.07 31.60 -7.54
N ILE A 13 -6.28 32.22 -8.71
CA ILE A 13 -7.50 32.96 -9.07
C ILE A 13 -8.75 32.07 -8.95
N TYR A 14 -8.60 30.75 -9.07
CA TYR A 14 -9.67 29.77 -8.92
C TYR A 14 -10.26 29.74 -7.50
N ARG A 15 -9.42 29.92 -6.47
CA ARG A 15 -9.84 29.94 -5.05
C ARG A 15 -10.74 31.14 -4.71
N ARG A 16 -10.57 32.26 -5.42
CA ARG A 16 -11.40 33.47 -5.22
C ARG A 16 -12.82 33.33 -5.74
N TYR A 17 -13.03 32.51 -6.77
CA TYR A 17 -14.33 32.40 -7.43
C TYR A 17 -15.18 31.21 -6.94
N PHE A 18 -14.55 30.12 -6.49
CA PHE A 18 -15.29 28.88 -6.21
C PHE A 18 -15.26 28.42 -4.74
N GLY A 19 -14.54 29.10 -3.85
CA GLY A 19 -14.46 28.75 -2.43
C GLY A 19 -13.72 27.44 -2.15
N GLU A 20 -13.38 27.17 -0.88
CA GLU A 20 -12.79 25.89 -0.50
C GLU A 20 -13.85 24.76 -0.54
N PRO A 21 -13.53 23.58 -1.09
CA PRO A 21 -14.44 22.44 -1.00
C PRO A 21 -14.48 21.92 0.44
N THR A 22 -15.68 21.82 0.98
CA THR A 22 -15.97 21.21 2.28
C THR A 22 -15.53 19.74 2.30
N LYS A 23 -14.70 19.39 3.29
CA LYS A 23 -14.24 18.01 3.53
C LYS A 23 -15.42 17.15 4.00
N TYR A 24 -16.06 16.44 3.09
CA TYR A 24 -16.92 15.30 3.43
C TYR A 24 -16.10 14.01 3.49
N ARG A 25 -16.02 13.42 4.68
CA ARG A 25 -15.53 12.07 4.92
C ARG A 25 -16.67 11.11 4.57
N ALA A 26 -16.50 10.31 3.51
CA ALA A 26 -17.39 9.20 3.20
C ALA A 26 -16.56 7.93 2.99
N SER A 27 -16.79 6.95 3.86
CA SER A 27 -16.31 5.58 3.82
C SER A 27 -16.95 4.81 2.66
N TYR A 28 -16.14 4.11 1.86
CA TYR A 28 -16.59 3.24 0.78
C TYR A 28 -16.53 1.77 1.20
N GLU A 29 -17.68 1.10 1.16
CA GLU A 29 -17.80 -0.35 0.90
C GLU A 29 -18.35 -0.52 -0.53
N MET A 30 -17.79 -1.46 -1.28
CA MET A 30 -18.24 -1.82 -2.64
C MET A 30 -19.06 -3.11 -2.60
N PRO A 31 -20.08 -3.24 -3.48
CA PRO A 31 -20.11 -4.45 -4.29
C PRO A 31 -20.61 -4.29 -5.72
N GLY A 32 -19.99 -5.06 -6.63
CA GLY A 32 -20.72 -5.86 -7.62
C GLY A 32 -20.93 -5.27 -9.01
N TYR A 33 -20.00 -5.54 -9.92
CA TYR A 33 -20.11 -5.31 -11.36
C TYR A 33 -21.18 -6.21 -12.02
N LYS A 34 -21.99 -5.62 -12.91
CA LYS A 34 -22.60 -6.34 -14.04
C LYS A 34 -22.23 -5.65 -15.35
N VAL A 35 -21.69 -6.46 -16.25
CA VAL A 35 -21.22 -6.10 -17.59
C VAL A 35 -22.42 -6.09 -18.55
N SER A 36 -22.53 -5.04 -19.36
CA SER A 36 -23.25 -5.08 -20.62
C SER A 36 -22.40 -4.41 -21.70
N ALA A 37 -21.96 -5.23 -22.65
CA ALA A 37 -21.26 -4.84 -23.85
C ALA A 37 -22.25 -4.29 -24.89
N ALA A 38 -21.87 -3.20 -25.57
CA ALA A 38 -22.39 -2.86 -26.88
C ALA A 38 -21.38 -1.95 -27.59
N GLY A 39 -20.83 -2.43 -28.70
CA GLY A 39 -19.86 -1.68 -29.50
C GLY A 39 -19.48 -2.43 -30.76
N TYR A 40 -20.40 -2.51 -31.73
CA TYR A 40 -20.05 -2.71 -33.13
C TYR A 40 -20.67 -1.58 -33.94
N GLY A 41 -19.82 -0.81 -34.60
CA GLY A 41 -20.22 0.24 -35.51
C GLY A 41 -20.44 -0.29 -36.93
N THR A 42 -21.21 0.47 -37.71
CA THR A 42 -21.05 0.56 -39.16
C THR A 42 -21.60 1.90 -39.67
N ARG A 43 -20.68 2.66 -40.29
CA ARG A 43 -20.74 3.27 -41.63
C ARG A 43 -21.94 4.17 -42.05
N SER A 44 -21.60 5.46 -42.14
CA SER A 44 -21.71 6.38 -43.30
C SER A 44 -23.00 6.47 -44.12
N VAL A 45 -23.60 7.66 -44.13
CA VAL A 45 -23.99 8.40 -45.35
C VAL A 45 -23.91 9.90 -45.06
N SER A 46 -23.16 10.65 -45.88
CA SER A 46 -23.30 12.10 -45.99
C SER A 46 -23.21 12.49 -47.46
N VAL A 47 -24.28 13.13 -47.93
CA VAL A 47 -24.43 13.67 -49.27
C VAL A 47 -23.74 15.03 -49.30
N GLY A 48 -22.63 15.12 -50.03
CA GLY A 48 -21.90 16.36 -50.27
C GLY A 48 -21.89 16.67 -51.76
N SER A 49 -22.80 17.56 -52.17
CA SER A 49 -22.83 18.14 -53.50
C SER A 49 -21.66 19.09 -53.70
N THR A 50 -20.77 18.80 -54.65
CA THR A 50 -19.82 19.79 -55.19
C THR A 50 -19.87 19.72 -56.71
N LEU A 51 -20.46 20.75 -57.32
CA LEU A 51 -20.43 21.00 -58.75
C LEU A 51 -19.07 21.64 -59.07
N GLY A 52 -18.15 20.81 -59.55
CA GLY A 52 -16.95 21.25 -60.24
C GLY A 52 -17.24 21.46 -61.72
N VAL A 53 -16.98 22.67 -62.19
CA VAL A 53 -16.93 23.06 -63.61
C VAL A 53 -15.91 22.20 -64.36
N PRO A 54 -16.18 21.84 -65.63
CA PRO A 54 -15.12 22.01 -66.61
C PRO A 54 -15.58 22.81 -67.84
N VAL A 55 -14.58 23.54 -68.31
CA VAL A 55 -14.54 24.48 -69.42
C VAL A 55 -14.61 23.75 -70.77
N GLY A 56 -15.41 24.31 -71.68
CA GLY A 56 -15.02 24.55 -73.06
C GLY A 56 -15.14 23.42 -74.09
N SER A 57 -16.08 23.59 -75.03
CA SER A 57 -15.74 23.70 -76.46
C SER A 57 -16.99 24.08 -77.28
N PHE A 58 -17.14 25.35 -77.63
CA PHE A 58 -18.18 25.79 -78.56
C PHE A 58 -17.72 25.54 -80.00
N ARG A 59 -18.36 24.59 -80.68
CA ARG A 59 -18.25 24.42 -82.13
C ARG A 59 -18.95 25.58 -82.83
N ARG A 60 -18.18 26.37 -83.59
CA ARG A 60 -18.68 27.30 -84.61
C ARG A 60 -19.39 26.52 -85.72
N THR A 61 -20.65 26.81 -85.98
CA THR A 61 -21.32 26.53 -87.26
C THR A 61 -21.50 27.84 -88.01
N HIS A 62 -20.88 27.90 -89.19
CA HIS A 62 -20.99 29.00 -90.14
C HIS A 62 -22.40 29.03 -90.73
N SER A 63 -23.14 30.12 -90.51
CA SER A 63 -24.26 30.49 -91.36
C SER A 63 -23.72 31.24 -92.58
N ARG A 64 -23.93 30.67 -93.75
CA ARG A 64 -23.56 31.25 -95.04
C ARG A 64 -24.60 32.31 -95.41
N TYR A 65 -24.17 33.56 -95.47
CA TYR A 65 -24.93 34.64 -96.08
C TYR A 65 -24.72 34.56 -97.60
N SER A 66 -25.72 34.06 -98.32
CA SER A 66 -25.74 34.09 -99.78
C SER A 66 -26.12 35.48 -100.26
N SER A 67 -25.21 36.07 -101.04
CA SER A 67 -25.32 37.35 -101.72
C SER A 67 -26.44 37.36 -102.77
N MET A 68 -27.15 38.50 -102.83
CA MET A 68 -28.13 38.81 -103.86
C MET A 68 -27.50 38.92 -105.26
N SER A 69 -28.27 38.55 -106.27
CA SER A 69 -28.09 38.95 -107.66
C SER A 69 -29.43 39.42 -108.21
N ILE A 70 -29.52 40.72 -108.48
CA ILE A 70 -30.68 41.41 -109.07
C ILE A 70 -30.54 41.35 -110.60
N PRO A 71 -31.55 40.89 -111.36
CA PRO A 71 -31.61 41.12 -112.79
C PRO A 71 -32.11 42.55 -113.06
N ALA A 72 -31.36 43.30 -113.86
CA ALA A 72 -31.80 44.56 -114.41
C ALA A 72 -32.81 44.32 -115.52
N THR A 73 -34.07 44.72 -115.32
CA THR A 73 -35.02 44.96 -116.40
C THR A 73 -35.68 46.31 -116.17
N SER A 74 -35.30 47.25 -117.03
CA SER A 74 -35.95 48.54 -117.28
C SER A 74 -37.45 48.37 -117.37
N ASP A 75 -38.22 49.12 -116.56
CA ASP A 75 -39.48 49.77 -116.96
C ASP A 75 -39.95 50.75 -115.86
N MET A 76 -40.09 52.02 -116.26
CA MET A 76 -40.96 53.10 -115.75
C MET A 76 -41.24 53.18 -114.23
N ILE A 77 -40.56 54.11 -113.53
CA ILE A 77 -40.82 54.46 -112.11
C ILE A 77 -41.98 55.46 -112.02
N ASP A 78 -43.00 55.09 -111.25
CA ASP A 78 -44.02 55.98 -110.68
C ASP A 78 -43.57 56.50 -109.30
N LEU A 79 -43.31 57.80 -109.18
CA LEU A 79 -42.49 58.43 -108.13
C LEU A 79 -43.21 58.60 -106.77
N SER A 80 -44.51 58.30 -106.67
CA SER A 80 -45.29 58.50 -105.42
C SER A 80 -45.36 57.28 -104.49
N GLN A 81 -45.05 56.06 -104.96
CA GLN A 81 -45.07 54.86 -104.09
C GLN A 81 -43.75 54.64 -103.31
N ALA A 82 -42.62 55.14 -103.80
CA ALA A 82 -41.31 54.98 -103.16
C ALA A 82 -41.15 55.80 -101.86
N GLU A 83 -41.79 56.97 -101.78
CA GLU A 83 -41.79 57.81 -100.56
C GLU A 83 -42.61 57.19 -99.43
N SER A 84 -43.72 56.50 -99.76
CA SER A 84 -44.55 55.78 -98.78
C SER A 84 -43.78 54.62 -98.13
N LEU A 85 -43.12 53.79 -98.94
CA LEU A 85 -42.30 52.66 -98.46
C LEU A 85 -41.04 53.13 -97.70
N GLY A 86 -40.45 54.26 -98.09
CA GLY A 86 -39.32 54.86 -97.40
C GLY A 86 -39.66 55.41 -96.00
N ASN A 87 -40.87 55.94 -95.82
CA ASN A 87 -41.34 56.41 -94.52
C ASN A 87 -41.72 55.25 -93.60
N GLU A 88 -42.29 54.16 -94.14
CA GLU A 88 -42.56 52.92 -93.42
C GLU A 88 -41.27 52.19 -92.99
N LEU A 89 -40.23 52.18 -93.82
CA LEU A 89 -38.92 51.63 -93.44
C LEU A 89 -38.24 52.46 -92.33
N LYS A 90 -38.44 53.79 -92.34
CA LYS A 90 -37.95 54.67 -91.28
C LYS A 90 -38.67 54.42 -89.96
N SER A 91 -40.00 54.23 -89.97
CA SER A 91 -40.76 53.93 -88.76
C SER A 91 -40.39 52.56 -88.17
N ILE A 92 -40.19 51.54 -89.02
CA ILE A 92 -39.70 50.22 -88.60
C ILE A 92 -38.29 50.33 -87.99
N ARG A 93 -37.37 51.07 -88.62
CA ARG A 93 -36.02 51.29 -88.08
C ARG A 93 -36.02 52.05 -86.76
N THR A 94 -36.90 53.03 -86.58
CA THR A 94 -37.04 53.72 -85.29
C THR A 94 -37.61 52.80 -84.24
N GLN A 95 -38.59 51.97 -84.59
CA GLN A 95 -39.17 50.99 -83.67
C GLN A 95 -38.17 49.90 -83.26
N GLU A 96 -37.37 49.38 -84.19
CA GLU A 96 -36.27 48.45 -83.90
C GLU A 96 -35.20 49.11 -83.03
N LYS A 97 -34.87 50.38 -83.30
CA LYS A 97 -33.91 51.14 -82.49
C LYS A 97 -34.41 51.31 -81.05
N ASP A 98 -35.69 51.62 -80.86
CA ASP A 98 -36.29 51.77 -79.53
C ASP A 98 -36.35 50.44 -78.78
N GLN A 99 -36.63 49.32 -79.48
CA GLN A 99 -36.56 47.98 -78.90
C GLN A 99 -35.14 47.58 -78.51
N LEU A 100 -34.16 47.88 -79.35
CA LEU A 100 -32.74 47.66 -79.03
C LEU A 100 -32.29 48.55 -77.86
N GLN A 101 -32.83 49.76 -77.75
CA GLN A 101 -32.58 50.64 -76.63
C GLN A 101 -33.17 50.09 -75.32
N ASP A 102 -34.45 49.67 -75.29
CA ASP A 102 -35.06 49.03 -74.11
C ASP A 102 -34.31 47.75 -73.71
N LEU A 103 -33.88 46.94 -74.69
CA LEU A 103 -33.07 45.75 -74.43
C LEU A 103 -31.71 46.11 -73.82
N ASN A 104 -31.07 47.16 -74.33
CA ASN A 104 -29.77 47.64 -73.83
C ASN A 104 -29.90 48.25 -72.43
N ASP A 105 -30.95 49.02 -72.16
CA ASP A 105 -31.23 49.57 -70.83
C ASP A 105 -31.47 48.45 -69.80
N ARG A 106 -32.17 47.37 -70.20
CA ARG A 106 -32.30 46.16 -69.38
C ARG A 106 -30.97 45.46 -69.17
N PHE A 107 -30.12 45.35 -70.21
CA PHE A 107 -28.78 44.78 -70.06
C PHE A 107 -27.88 45.62 -69.14
N ALA A 108 -27.93 46.95 -69.23
CA ALA A 108 -27.23 47.84 -68.31
C ALA A 108 -27.67 47.59 -66.86
N GLY A 109 -28.99 47.48 -66.62
CA GLY A 109 -29.51 47.12 -65.29
C GLY A 109 -29.08 45.74 -64.79
N PHE A 110 -28.96 44.74 -65.67
CA PHE A 110 -28.40 43.44 -65.31
C PHE A 110 -26.90 43.52 -64.98
N ILE A 111 -26.11 44.30 -65.74
CA ILE A 111 -24.68 44.50 -65.49
C ILE A 111 -24.45 45.20 -64.14
N GLU A 112 -25.24 46.22 -63.82
CA GLU A 112 -25.20 46.90 -62.52
C GLU A 112 -25.54 45.95 -61.37
N ARG A 113 -26.56 45.10 -61.56
CA ARG A 113 -26.93 44.08 -60.56
C ARG A 113 -25.83 43.05 -60.36
N VAL A 114 -25.17 42.60 -61.44
CA VAL A 114 -24.03 41.68 -61.36
C VAL A 114 -22.86 42.35 -60.62
N HIS A 115 -22.53 43.60 -60.93
CA HIS A 115 -21.48 44.34 -60.20
C HIS A 115 -21.81 44.49 -58.71
N HIS A 116 -23.06 44.81 -58.38
CA HIS A 116 -23.49 44.90 -56.99
C HIS A 116 -23.35 43.57 -56.26
N LEU A 117 -23.77 42.46 -56.89
CA LEU A 117 -23.64 41.12 -56.34
C LEU A 117 -22.17 40.67 -56.22
N GLU A 118 -21.32 41.00 -57.19
CA GLU A 118 -19.88 40.75 -57.13
C GLU A 118 -19.21 41.51 -55.99
N GLN A 119 -19.61 42.77 -55.78
CA GLN A 119 -19.10 43.57 -54.67
C GLN A 119 -19.56 43.00 -53.32
N GLN A 120 -20.83 42.59 -53.20
CA GLN A 120 -21.33 41.90 -52.01
C GLN A 120 -20.61 40.57 -51.75
N ASN A 121 -20.39 39.77 -52.79
CA ASN A 121 -19.63 38.52 -52.66
C ASN A 121 -18.19 38.77 -52.18
N LYS A 122 -17.50 39.80 -52.71
CA LYS A 122 -16.16 40.17 -52.23
C LYS A 122 -16.14 40.55 -50.75
N VAL A 123 -17.15 41.27 -50.27
CA VAL A 123 -17.27 41.63 -48.85
C VAL A 123 -17.51 40.38 -48.00
N LEU A 124 -18.45 39.51 -48.42
CA LEU A 124 -18.74 38.25 -47.72
C LEU A 124 -17.52 37.30 -47.70
N GLU A 125 -16.75 37.24 -48.79
CA GLU A 125 -15.50 36.48 -48.85
C GLU A 125 -14.46 37.01 -47.86
N ALA A 126 -14.31 38.33 -47.76
CA ALA A 126 -13.40 38.96 -46.80
C ALA A 126 -13.84 38.71 -45.35
N GLU A 127 -15.12 38.84 -45.04
CA GLU A 127 -15.68 38.54 -43.72
C GLU A 127 -15.49 37.05 -43.35
N ALA A 128 -15.73 36.14 -44.30
CA ALA A 128 -15.52 34.71 -44.10
C ALA A 128 -14.04 34.37 -43.80
N LEU A 129 -13.10 35.04 -44.46
CA LEU A 129 -11.66 34.88 -44.19
C LEU A 129 -11.29 35.35 -42.78
N ILE A 130 -11.79 36.51 -42.35
CA ILE A 130 -11.53 37.06 -41.01
C ILE A 130 -12.10 36.14 -39.92
N LEU A 131 -13.33 35.63 -40.11
CA LEU A 131 -13.96 34.69 -39.18
C LEU A 131 -13.19 33.38 -39.09
N ARG A 132 -12.79 32.80 -40.23
CA ARG A 132 -11.92 31.60 -40.24
C ARG A 132 -10.61 31.85 -39.51
N GLN A 133 -9.96 32.98 -39.71
CA GLN A 133 -8.70 33.30 -39.03
C GLN A 133 -8.88 33.45 -37.52
N LYS A 134 -10.02 33.98 -37.07
CA LYS A 134 -10.36 34.11 -35.64
C LYS A 134 -10.64 32.75 -34.99
N GLU A 135 -11.34 31.85 -35.69
CA GLU A 135 -11.59 30.48 -35.23
C GLU A 135 -10.33 29.60 -35.26
N MET A 136 -9.43 29.85 -36.20
CA MET A 136 -8.12 29.20 -36.31
C MET A 136 -7.13 29.58 -35.20
N ARG A 137 -7.45 30.56 -34.34
CA ARG A 137 -6.59 30.85 -33.18
C ARG A 137 -6.69 29.67 -32.20
N PRO A 138 -5.62 28.88 -31.99
CA PRO A 138 -5.67 27.77 -31.07
C PRO A 138 -5.98 28.29 -29.67
N SER A 139 -7.02 27.74 -29.04
CA SER A 139 -7.43 28.12 -27.70
C SER A 139 -6.38 27.68 -26.68
N ASN A 140 -5.71 28.63 -26.02
CA ASN A 140 -4.71 28.40 -24.95
C ASN A 140 -5.31 27.73 -23.70
N ILE A 141 -6.63 27.61 -23.63
CA ILE A 141 -7.37 27.05 -22.49
C ILE A 141 -6.97 25.59 -22.23
N LYS A 142 -6.79 24.78 -23.29
CA LYS A 142 -6.37 23.38 -23.15
C LYS A 142 -4.99 23.28 -22.50
N GLN A 143 -4.04 24.12 -22.90
CA GLN A 143 -2.68 24.10 -22.36
C GLN A 143 -2.64 24.53 -20.89
N LEU A 144 -3.47 25.51 -20.50
CA LEU A 144 -3.61 25.93 -19.09
C LEU A 144 -4.18 24.80 -18.22
N TYR A 145 -5.22 24.09 -18.70
CA TYR A 145 -5.74 22.93 -17.96
C TYR A 145 -4.73 21.78 -17.91
N GLU A 146 -3.97 21.53 -18.97
CA GLU A 146 -2.91 20.52 -18.98
C GLU A 146 -1.74 20.86 -18.04
N GLN A 147 -1.44 22.14 -17.85
CA GLN A 147 -0.48 22.61 -16.84
C GLN A 147 -1.03 22.39 -15.44
N GLU A 148 -2.25 22.85 -15.15
CA GLU A 148 -2.88 22.68 -13.84
C GLU A 148 -3.00 21.19 -13.45
N ILE A 149 -3.38 20.32 -14.38
CA ILE A 149 -3.45 18.86 -14.14
C ILE A 149 -2.08 18.29 -13.82
N ARG A 150 -1.01 18.77 -14.46
CA ARG A 150 0.36 18.32 -14.16
C ARG A 150 0.80 18.77 -12.77
N ASP A 151 0.52 20.02 -12.40
CA ASP A 151 0.88 20.58 -11.10
C ASP A 151 0.11 19.88 -9.97
N LEU A 152 -1.20 19.65 -10.15
CA LEU A 152 -2.01 18.88 -9.20
C LEU A 152 -1.53 17.44 -9.02
N ARG A 153 -1.08 16.78 -10.11
CA ARG A 153 -0.49 15.43 -10.02
C ARG A 153 0.84 15.44 -9.29
N ALA A 154 1.69 16.44 -9.53
CA ALA A 154 2.96 16.59 -8.83
C ALA A 154 2.74 16.79 -7.32
N LEU A 155 1.82 17.67 -6.93
CA LEU A 155 1.45 17.88 -5.52
C LEU A 155 0.87 16.63 -4.88
N ALA A 156 0.08 15.83 -5.61
CA ALA A 156 -0.46 14.59 -5.11
C ALA A 156 0.63 13.53 -4.84
N GLU A 157 1.62 13.40 -5.73
CA GLU A 157 2.76 12.50 -5.52
C GLU A 157 3.69 13.00 -4.40
N GLU A 158 3.89 14.31 -4.28
CA GLU A 158 4.64 14.90 -3.16
C GLU A 158 3.95 14.61 -1.82
N CYS A 159 2.66 14.91 -1.69
CA CYS A 159 1.87 14.60 -0.50
C CYS A 159 1.90 13.10 -0.17
N LYS A 160 1.86 12.23 -1.18
CA LYS A 160 1.92 10.78 -1.00
C LYS A 160 3.31 10.32 -0.54
N SER A 161 4.37 10.91 -1.08
CA SER A 161 5.75 10.67 -0.65
C SER A 161 5.96 11.09 0.81
N GLU A 162 5.51 12.28 1.18
CA GLU A 162 5.54 12.77 2.56
C GLU A 162 4.73 11.89 3.51
N TYR A 163 3.52 11.49 3.10
CA TYR A 163 2.70 10.56 3.87
C TYR A 163 3.39 9.22 4.09
N ASN A 164 3.99 8.63 3.05
CA ASN A 164 4.71 7.36 3.15
C ASN A 164 5.95 7.49 4.03
N SER A 165 6.68 8.59 3.94
CA SER A 165 7.83 8.89 4.79
C SER A 165 7.43 9.02 6.27
N ALA A 166 6.38 9.80 6.54
CA ALA A 166 5.83 9.96 7.89
C ALA A 166 5.28 8.64 8.46
N LYS A 167 4.62 7.83 7.63
CA LYS A 167 4.14 6.49 8.00
C LYS A 167 5.32 5.55 8.33
N GLY A 168 6.38 5.56 7.52
CA GLY A 168 7.59 4.79 7.80
C GLY A 168 8.24 5.19 9.12
N GLY A 169 8.33 6.49 9.41
CA GLY A 169 8.81 6.99 10.71
C GLY A 169 7.92 6.57 11.87
N ARG A 170 6.59 6.61 11.71
CA ARG A 170 5.63 6.12 12.71
C ARG A 170 5.84 4.63 13.01
N ASP A 171 5.96 3.81 11.97
CA ASP A 171 6.12 2.35 12.10
C ASP A 171 7.46 2.00 12.75
N GLN A 172 8.54 2.74 12.45
CA GLN A 172 9.84 2.60 13.13
C GLN A 172 9.75 2.94 14.62
N MET A 173 9.09 4.05 14.98
CA MET A 173 8.91 4.46 16.37
C MET A 173 7.99 3.49 17.13
N GLU A 174 6.96 2.95 16.48
CA GLU A 174 6.08 1.92 17.03
C GLU A 174 6.86 0.63 17.30
N GLY A 175 7.73 0.20 16.38
CA GLY A 175 8.64 -0.92 16.58
C GLY A 175 9.63 -0.70 17.73
N ALA A 176 10.22 0.49 17.84
CA ALA A 176 11.12 0.85 18.93
C ALA A 176 10.41 0.86 20.30
N LEU A 177 9.18 1.37 20.36
CA LEU A 177 8.33 1.32 21.56
C LEU A 177 7.99 -0.11 21.94
N GLY A 178 7.66 -0.96 20.97
CA GLY A 178 7.41 -2.40 21.19
C GLY A 178 8.64 -3.09 21.78
N ALA A 179 9.83 -2.86 21.22
CA ALA A 179 11.08 -3.42 21.72
C ALA A 179 11.41 -2.93 23.15
N LEU A 180 11.15 -1.66 23.45
CA LEU A 180 11.37 -1.09 24.79
C LEU A 180 10.39 -1.68 25.82
N ARG A 181 9.12 -1.87 25.45
CA ARG A 181 8.11 -2.54 26.30
C ARG A 181 8.52 -3.98 26.59
N ALA A 182 8.93 -4.74 25.58
CA ALA A 182 9.40 -6.12 25.77
C ALA A 182 10.62 -6.20 26.71
N LYS A 183 11.60 -5.29 26.55
CA LYS A 183 12.73 -5.19 27.49
C LYS A 183 12.29 -4.84 28.91
N HIS A 184 11.35 -3.92 29.06
CA HIS A 184 10.83 -3.53 30.37
C HIS A 184 10.10 -4.71 31.05
N ASP A 185 9.30 -5.47 30.32
CA ASP A 185 8.59 -6.63 30.85
C ASP A 185 9.55 -7.76 31.25
N GLU A 186 10.61 -7.98 30.47
CA GLU A 186 11.68 -8.93 30.81
C GLU A 186 12.47 -8.51 32.06
N GLU A 187 12.83 -7.23 32.18
CA GLU A 187 13.47 -6.70 33.39
C GLU A 187 12.54 -6.77 34.61
N ARG A 188 11.23 -6.55 34.43
CA ARG A 188 10.24 -6.74 35.50
C ARG A 188 10.22 -8.19 35.98
N ARG A 189 10.19 -9.16 35.05
CA ARG A 189 10.23 -10.59 35.35
C ARG A 189 11.52 -10.96 36.09
N ARG A 190 12.67 -10.50 35.62
CA ARG A 190 13.97 -10.73 36.30
C ARG A 190 14.00 -10.16 37.71
N ARG A 191 13.44 -8.96 37.90
CA ARG A 191 13.32 -8.35 39.24
C ARG A 191 12.46 -9.21 40.15
N GLU A 192 11.28 -9.64 39.69
CA GLU A 192 10.38 -10.51 40.46
C GLU A 192 11.03 -11.85 40.84
N GLU A 193 11.78 -12.47 39.93
CA GLU A 193 12.55 -13.69 40.21
C GLU A 193 13.64 -13.45 41.25
N SER A 194 14.39 -12.34 41.13
CA SER A 194 15.42 -11.99 42.11
C SER A 194 14.84 -11.66 43.48
N GLU A 195 13.67 -11.00 43.53
CA GLU A 195 12.95 -10.71 44.77
C GLU A 195 12.41 -11.99 45.42
N GLY A 196 11.85 -12.90 44.62
CA GLY A 196 11.45 -14.22 45.09
C GLY A 196 12.61 -14.99 45.70
N ALA A 197 13.76 -15.04 45.02
CA ALA A 197 14.97 -15.69 45.55
C ALA A 197 15.48 -15.04 46.84
N LEU A 198 15.44 -13.70 46.95
CA LEU A 198 15.81 -12.99 48.17
C LEU A 198 14.87 -13.32 49.34
N ASP A 199 13.57 -13.42 49.08
CA ASP A 199 12.59 -13.76 50.11
C ASP A 199 12.71 -15.21 50.57
N GLU A 200 13.04 -16.14 49.67
CA GLU A 200 13.39 -17.52 50.03
C GLU A 200 14.63 -17.59 50.93
N VAL A 201 15.70 -16.86 50.56
CA VAL A 201 16.93 -16.80 51.37
C VAL A 201 16.65 -16.17 52.74
N ARG A 202 15.81 -15.13 52.82
CA ARG A 202 15.38 -14.54 54.09
C ARG A 202 14.64 -15.54 54.97
N LYS A 203 13.67 -16.26 54.42
CA LYS A 203 12.94 -17.31 55.16
C LYS A 203 13.90 -18.39 55.67
N ALA A 204 14.81 -18.86 54.83
CA ALA A 204 15.82 -19.84 55.24
C ALA A 204 16.75 -19.30 56.34
N ALA A 205 17.12 -18.01 56.30
CA ALA A 205 17.91 -17.37 57.34
C ALA A 205 17.14 -17.25 58.67
N ASP A 206 15.85 -16.89 58.62
CA ASP A 206 14.97 -16.82 59.80
C ASP A 206 14.78 -18.21 60.42
N GLU A 207 14.53 -19.24 59.60
CA GLU A 207 14.44 -20.64 60.03
C GLU A 207 15.75 -21.11 60.69
N ALA A 208 16.90 -20.82 60.07
CA ALA A 208 18.21 -21.12 60.63
C ALA A 208 18.46 -20.38 61.96
N ALA A 209 18.00 -19.13 62.09
CA ALA A 209 18.09 -18.38 63.34
C ALA A 209 17.24 -19.00 64.45
N VAL A 210 16.02 -19.45 64.15
CA VAL A 210 15.16 -20.17 65.09
C VAL A 210 15.81 -21.49 65.52
N GLN A 211 16.34 -22.26 64.57
CA GLN A 211 17.07 -23.51 64.88
C GLN A 211 18.28 -23.26 65.76
N ARG A 212 19.05 -22.18 65.50
CA ARG A 212 20.20 -21.79 66.33
C ARG A 212 19.76 -21.50 67.77
N VAL A 213 18.71 -20.70 67.96
CA VAL A 213 18.18 -20.39 69.31
C VAL A 213 17.68 -21.65 70.02
N ALA A 214 17.00 -22.56 69.31
CA ALA A 214 16.56 -23.84 69.90
C ALA A 214 17.74 -24.71 70.35
N LEU A 215 18.83 -24.75 69.57
CA LEU A 215 20.07 -25.44 69.95
C LEU A 215 20.77 -24.76 71.14
N GLU A 216 20.84 -23.43 71.17
CA GLU A 216 21.37 -22.66 72.29
C GLU A 216 20.60 -22.95 73.59
N GLN A 217 19.26 -23.00 73.54
CA GLN A 217 18.43 -23.38 74.68
C GLN A 217 18.71 -24.82 75.14
N LYS A 218 18.83 -25.77 74.21
CA LYS A 218 19.15 -27.17 74.53
C LYS A 218 20.53 -27.31 75.17
N VAL A 219 21.52 -26.56 74.69
CA VAL A 219 22.85 -26.49 75.30
C VAL A 219 22.74 -25.94 76.72
N GLY A 220 22.00 -24.85 76.93
CA GLY A 220 21.72 -24.29 78.25
C GLY A 220 21.10 -25.32 79.21
N SER A 221 20.03 -26.00 78.79
CA SER A 221 19.37 -27.01 79.63
C SER A 221 20.29 -28.18 79.99
N LEU A 222 21.16 -28.62 79.06
CA LEU A 222 22.12 -29.69 79.33
C LEU A 222 23.22 -29.24 80.29
N LEU A 223 23.66 -27.98 80.22
CA LEU A 223 24.61 -27.42 81.18
C LEU A 223 24.00 -27.33 82.58
N ASP A 224 22.73 -26.90 82.69
CA ASP A 224 22.00 -26.87 83.95
C ASP A 224 21.83 -28.28 84.54
N GLU A 225 21.51 -29.28 83.71
CA GLU A 225 21.42 -30.68 84.12
C GLU A 225 22.77 -31.23 84.60
N ILE A 226 23.87 -30.93 83.91
CA ILE A 226 25.23 -31.29 84.35
C ILE A 226 25.55 -30.64 85.70
N ALA A 227 25.22 -29.36 85.87
CA ALA A 227 25.46 -28.65 87.13
C ALA A 227 24.64 -29.24 88.28
N PHE A 228 23.39 -29.59 88.02
CA PHE A 228 22.52 -30.28 88.97
C PHE A 228 23.10 -31.64 89.37
N LEU A 229 23.45 -32.48 88.40
CA LEU A 229 24.04 -33.81 88.66
C LEU A 229 25.35 -33.71 89.45
N LYS A 230 26.22 -32.74 89.14
CA LYS A 230 27.44 -32.49 89.92
C LYS A 230 27.14 -32.10 91.36
N LYS A 231 26.11 -31.26 91.59
CA LYS A 231 25.70 -30.86 92.94
C LYS A 231 25.16 -32.06 93.72
N VAL A 232 24.29 -32.86 93.10
CA VAL A 232 23.77 -34.09 93.70
C VAL A 232 24.90 -35.06 94.04
N GLN A 233 25.84 -35.30 93.12
CA GLN A 233 27.01 -36.15 93.40
C GLN A 233 27.87 -35.60 94.55
N GLN A 234 28.04 -34.28 94.64
CA GLN A 234 28.79 -33.67 95.73
C GLN A 234 28.09 -33.86 97.08
N GLU A 235 26.76 -33.73 97.11
CA GLU A 235 25.92 -33.98 98.29
C GLU A 235 25.95 -35.47 98.67
N GLU A 236 25.77 -36.39 97.72
CA GLU A 236 25.88 -37.84 97.95
C GLU A 236 27.27 -38.25 98.47
N ILE A 237 28.35 -37.67 97.93
CA ILE A 237 29.70 -37.91 98.44
C ILE A 237 29.83 -37.39 99.87
N ALA A 238 29.28 -36.23 100.18
CA ALA A 238 29.30 -35.67 101.54
C ALA A 238 28.49 -36.55 102.51
N ASP A 239 27.32 -37.02 102.10
CA ASP A 239 26.47 -37.93 102.88
C ASP A 239 27.14 -39.28 103.08
N LEU A 240 27.77 -39.85 102.04
CA LEU A 240 28.55 -41.10 102.16
C LEU A 240 29.78 -40.91 103.05
N GLN A 241 30.46 -39.77 102.97
CA GLN A 241 31.56 -39.46 103.88
C GLN A 241 31.07 -39.32 105.33
N ALA A 242 29.93 -38.68 105.55
CA ALA A 242 29.30 -38.57 106.86
C ALA A 242 28.82 -39.93 107.37
N GLN A 243 28.27 -40.78 106.49
CA GLN A 243 27.92 -42.17 106.78
C GLN A 243 29.15 -43.01 107.10
N ILE A 244 30.27 -42.86 106.40
CA ILE A 244 31.52 -43.56 106.72
C ILE A 244 32.07 -43.09 108.07
N GLN A 245 32.02 -41.79 108.35
CA GLN A 245 32.47 -41.22 109.63
C GLN A 245 31.57 -41.65 110.80
N SER A 246 30.26 -41.72 110.58
CA SER A 246 29.30 -42.22 111.58
C SER A 246 29.33 -43.74 111.71
N ALA A 247 29.48 -44.50 110.63
CA ALA A 247 29.63 -45.96 110.63
C ALA A 247 30.99 -46.43 111.17
N HIS A 248 31.98 -45.54 111.31
CA HIS A 248 33.18 -45.81 112.09
C HIS A 248 32.87 -45.97 113.60
N ILE A 249 31.64 -45.72 114.02
CA ILE A 249 31.13 -45.93 115.38
C ILE A 249 29.72 -46.54 115.27
N THR A 250 29.63 -47.84 115.56
CA THR A 250 28.39 -48.62 115.79
C THR A 250 27.49 -48.90 114.58
N VAL A 251 27.66 -50.09 113.99
CA VAL A 251 26.60 -50.83 113.30
C VAL A 251 26.58 -52.27 113.82
N GLU A 252 26.01 -52.46 115.02
CA GLU A 252 25.44 -53.75 115.40
C GLU A 252 24.04 -53.83 114.79
N MET A 253 23.95 -54.51 113.65
CA MET A 253 22.70 -54.69 112.91
C MET A 253 21.94 -55.89 113.50
N SER A 254 21.09 -55.64 114.50
CA SER A 254 20.09 -56.65 114.93
C SER A 254 18.95 -56.67 113.91
N VAL A 255 19.09 -57.54 112.91
CA VAL A 255 18.04 -57.81 111.93
C VAL A 255 16.99 -58.68 112.63
N ALA A 256 16.02 -58.06 113.28
CA ALA A 256 14.73 -58.70 113.44
C ALA A 256 14.17 -58.90 112.04
N ARG A 257 14.12 -60.16 111.59
CA ARG A 257 13.65 -60.55 110.25
C ARG A 257 12.38 -59.77 109.91
N PRO A 258 12.44 -58.78 108.99
CA PRO A 258 11.25 -58.44 108.22
C PRO A 258 10.87 -59.73 107.52
N ASP A 259 9.60 -59.93 107.20
CA ASP A 259 9.22 -61.02 106.31
C ASP A 259 9.84 -60.76 104.93
N LEU A 260 11.10 -61.15 104.80
CA LEU A 260 11.96 -61.02 103.63
C LEU A 260 11.30 -61.73 102.47
N THR A 261 10.49 -62.75 102.76
CA THR A 261 9.66 -63.44 101.80
C THR A 261 8.60 -62.52 101.19
N SER A 262 7.95 -61.65 101.97
CA SER A 262 6.99 -60.66 101.44
C SER A 262 7.71 -59.56 100.68
N ALA A 263 8.77 -58.96 101.25
CA ALA A 263 9.51 -57.89 100.58
C ALA A 263 10.21 -58.35 99.29
N LEU A 264 10.79 -59.56 99.27
CA LEU A 264 11.36 -60.15 98.05
C LEU A 264 10.26 -60.50 97.04
N ARG A 265 9.05 -60.89 97.50
CA ARG A 265 7.90 -61.15 96.62
C ARG A 265 7.36 -59.85 96.02
N ASP A 266 7.35 -58.75 96.77
CA ASP A 266 6.96 -57.42 96.30
C ASP A 266 8.00 -56.82 95.35
N ILE A 267 9.29 -56.92 95.66
CA ILE A 267 10.38 -56.51 94.76
C ILE A 267 10.32 -57.32 93.46
N ARG A 268 10.11 -58.63 93.55
CA ARG A 268 9.93 -59.49 92.37
C ARG A 268 8.71 -59.07 91.56
N ALA A 269 7.56 -58.81 92.20
CA ALA A 269 6.36 -58.34 91.53
C ALA A 269 6.59 -56.98 90.82
N GLN A 270 7.30 -56.05 91.46
CA GLN A 270 7.67 -54.76 90.86
C GLN A 270 8.61 -54.94 89.67
N TYR A 271 9.59 -55.85 89.75
CA TYR A 271 10.48 -56.17 88.63
C TYR A 271 9.74 -56.85 87.48
N GLU A 272 8.80 -57.74 87.78
CA GLU A 272 7.94 -58.38 86.77
C GLU A 272 7.07 -57.33 86.05
N VAL A 273 6.48 -56.38 86.78
CA VAL A 273 5.73 -55.25 86.21
C VAL A 273 6.63 -54.32 85.39
N LEU A 274 7.82 -53.98 85.88
CA LEU A 274 8.77 -53.11 85.18
C LEU A 274 9.29 -53.77 83.90
N ALA A 275 9.60 -55.08 83.95
CA ALA A 275 10.00 -55.86 82.79
C ALA A 275 8.88 -55.95 81.76
N ALA A 276 7.64 -56.19 82.19
CA ALA A 276 6.47 -56.18 81.32
C ALA A 276 6.25 -54.81 80.67
N LYS A 277 6.36 -53.72 81.44
CA LYS A 277 6.23 -52.34 80.94
C LYS A 277 7.35 -51.98 79.97
N ASN A 278 8.59 -52.38 80.25
CA ASN A 278 9.73 -52.18 79.36
C ASN A 278 9.55 -52.94 78.04
N MET A 279 9.06 -54.18 78.11
CA MET A 279 8.76 -54.98 76.92
C MET A 279 7.65 -54.34 76.07
N GLN A 280 6.54 -53.90 76.68
CA GLN A 280 5.47 -53.18 75.98
C GLN A 280 5.98 -51.86 75.37
N SER A 281 6.76 -51.08 76.12
CA SER A 281 7.32 -49.82 75.62
C SER A 281 8.28 -50.04 74.45
N ALA A 282 9.07 -51.12 74.48
CA ALA A 282 9.93 -51.50 73.37
C ALA A 282 9.11 -51.93 72.14
N GLU A 283 8.07 -52.73 72.33
CA GLU A 283 7.16 -53.14 71.24
C GLU A 283 6.45 -51.94 70.60
N GLU A 284 5.92 -51.02 71.42
CA GLU A 284 5.29 -49.78 70.95
C GLU A 284 6.30 -48.92 70.19
N TRP A 285 7.51 -48.76 70.73
CA TRP A 285 8.58 -48.03 70.06
C TRP A 285 8.94 -48.63 68.70
N PHE A 286 9.07 -49.96 68.61
CA PHE A 286 9.31 -50.64 67.35
C PHE A 286 8.15 -50.50 66.37
N LYS A 287 6.90 -50.62 66.84
CA LYS A 287 5.71 -50.40 66.01
C LYS A 287 5.69 -48.98 65.45
N THR A 288 5.90 -47.96 66.28
CA THR A 288 5.96 -46.56 65.83
C THR A 288 7.12 -46.32 64.87
N LYS A 289 8.30 -46.90 65.12
CA LYS A 289 9.42 -46.78 64.17
C LYS A 289 9.11 -47.45 62.85
N PHE A 290 8.46 -48.61 62.87
CA PHE A 290 8.06 -49.32 61.67
C PHE A 290 7.00 -48.54 60.88
N THR A 291 6.00 -47.96 61.53
CA THR A 291 4.99 -47.14 60.85
C THR A 291 5.61 -45.90 60.22
N VAL A 292 6.48 -45.18 60.93
CA VAL A 292 7.17 -43.99 60.39
C VAL A 292 8.06 -44.36 59.20
N LEU A 293 8.81 -45.47 59.28
CA LEU A 293 9.62 -45.95 58.17
C LEU A 293 8.77 -46.36 56.97
N SER A 294 7.66 -47.07 57.19
CA SER A 294 6.72 -47.48 56.15
C SER A 294 6.07 -46.28 55.47
N GLU A 295 5.58 -45.30 56.24
CA GLU A 295 5.03 -44.07 55.70
C GLU A 295 6.07 -43.25 54.93
N ASN A 296 7.31 -43.14 55.43
CA ASN A 296 8.37 -42.44 54.72
C ASN A 296 8.77 -43.15 53.43
N ALA A 297 8.80 -44.48 53.41
CA ALA A 297 8.99 -45.26 52.19
C ALA A 297 7.88 -44.96 51.18
N ASN A 298 6.61 -44.95 51.62
CA ASN A 298 5.46 -44.64 50.77
C ASN A 298 5.51 -43.20 50.22
N ARG A 299 5.88 -42.21 51.05
CA ARG A 299 6.07 -40.82 50.61
C ARG A 299 7.19 -40.70 49.58
N ASN A 300 8.30 -41.41 49.79
CA ASN A 300 9.41 -41.41 48.84
C ASN A 300 9.03 -42.08 47.51
N THR A 301 8.30 -43.20 47.55
CA THR A 301 7.80 -43.84 46.31
C THR A 301 6.85 -42.92 45.56
N GLU A 302 5.95 -42.24 46.27
CA GLU A 302 5.02 -41.28 45.65
C GLU A 302 5.76 -40.10 45.02
N ALA A 303 6.75 -39.53 45.72
CA ALA A 303 7.58 -38.45 45.19
C ALA A 303 8.33 -38.88 43.91
N VAL A 304 8.82 -40.12 43.87
CA VAL A 304 9.46 -40.69 42.66
C VAL A 304 8.44 -40.88 41.54
N HIS A 305 7.20 -41.28 41.84
CA HIS A 305 6.14 -41.40 40.86
C HIS A 305 5.77 -40.04 40.25
N VAL A 306 5.52 -39.03 41.07
CA VAL A 306 5.23 -37.66 40.61
C VAL A 306 6.37 -37.11 39.76
N ALA A 307 7.61 -37.24 40.20
CA ALA A 307 8.77 -36.79 39.42
C ALA A 307 8.88 -37.51 38.06
N ARG A 308 8.50 -38.80 37.97
CA ARG A 308 8.47 -39.54 36.70
C ARG A 308 7.35 -39.05 35.78
N GLU A 309 6.18 -38.74 36.32
CA GLU A 309 5.06 -38.18 35.56
C GLU A 309 5.42 -36.79 35.01
N GLU A 310 6.02 -35.92 35.82
CA GLU A 310 6.52 -34.62 35.39
C GLU A 310 7.55 -34.75 34.27
N VAL A 311 8.53 -35.65 34.39
CA VAL A 311 9.51 -35.91 33.32
C VAL A 311 8.83 -36.40 32.04
N SER A 312 7.81 -37.26 32.15
CA SER A 312 7.03 -37.73 31.00
C SER A 312 6.26 -36.58 30.33
N GLU A 313 5.62 -35.71 31.11
CA GLU A 313 4.94 -34.52 30.61
C GLU A 313 5.91 -33.56 29.93
N TYR A 314 7.06 -33.25 30.55
CA TYR A 314 8.10 -32.42 29.93
C TYR A 314 8.61 -33.02 28.62
N ARG A 315 8.81 -34.34 28.56
CA ARG A 315 9.17 -35.02 27.31
C ARG A 315 8.09 -34.85 26.23
N ARG A 316 6.81 -34.95 26.59
CA ARG A 316 5.69 -34.71 25.66
C ARG A 316 5.64 -33.25 25.19
N HIS A 317 5.87 -32.29 26.10
CA HIS A 317 5.94 -30.87 25.76
C HIS A 317 7.08 -30.56 24.79
N VAL A 318 8.26 -31.13 25.03
CA VAL A 318 9.40 -31.01 24.12
C VAL A 318 9.05 -31.57 22.74
N GLN A 319 8.47 -32.78 22.68
CA GLN A 319 8.07 -33.38 21.40
C GLN A 319 7.05 -32.51 20.65
N ASN A 320 6.02 -31.99 21.33
CA ASN A 320 5.03 -31.11 20.72
C ASN A 320 5.68 -29.83 20.17
N LYS A 321 6.58 -29.21 20.93
CA LYS A 321 7.30 -28.01 20.47
C LYS A 321 8.24 -28.28 19.31
N THR A 322 8.87 -29.45 19.26
CA THR A 322 9.66 -29.88 18.10
C THR A 322 8.79 -30.01 16.86
N LEU A 323 7.62 -30.66 16.97
CA LEU A 323 6.68 -30.80 15.84
C LEU A 323 6.12 -29.45 15.39
N GLU A 324 5.78 -28.54 16.31
CA GLU A 324 5.38 -27.17 15.97
C GLU A 324 6.49 -26.43 15.22
N SER A 325 7.75 -26.58 15.65
CA SER A 325 8.89 -25.97 14.97
C SER A 325 9.12 -26.56 13.57
N GLU A 326 8.97 -27.87 13.40
CA GLU A 326 9.07 -28.53 12.09
C GLU A 326 7.95 -28.06 11.16
N ALA A 327 6.70 -28.00 11.63
CA ALA A 327 5.57 -27.51 10.85
C ALA A 327 5.74 -26.05 10.39
N ILE A 328 6.31 -25.19 11.23
CA ILE A 328 6.61 -23.79 10.85
C ILE A 328 7.73 -23.74 9.80
N LYS A 329 8.77 -24.59 9.92
CA LYS A 329 9.83 -24.68 8.90
C LYS A 329 9.28 -25.13 7.56
N ASP A 330 8.45 -26.18 7.54
CA ASP A 330 7.80 -26.66 6.32
C ASP A 330 6.92 -25.57 5.67
N MET A 331 6.24 -24.76 6.48
CA MET A 331 5.45 -23.62 5.98
C MET A 331 6.35 -22.54 5.37
N ILE A 332 7.49 -22.23 5.99
CA ILE A 332 8.47 -21.27 5.44
C ILE A 332 9.00 -21.78 4.09
N GLU A 333 9.45 -23.03 4.02
CA GLU A 333 9.96 -23.63 2.78
C GLU A 333 8.90 -23.62 1.66
N SER A 334 7.64 -23.89 2.01
CA SER A 334 6.51 -23.81 1.06
C SER A 334 6.29 -22.38 0.55
N LEU A 335 6.33 -21.37 1.43
CA LEU A 335 6.18 -19.96 1.04
C LEU A 335 7.36 -19.47 0.21
N GLU A 336 8.59 -19.85 0.56
CA GLU A 336 9.79 -19.52 -0.23
C GLU A 336 9.69 -20.10 -1.64
N LYS A 337 9.23 -21.35 -1.77
CA LYS A 337 8.98 -21.97 -3.07
C LYS A 337 7.89 -21.24 -3.86
N GLN A 338 6.81 -20.80 -3.20
CA GLN A 338 5.78 -20.00 -3.87
C GLN A 338 6.29 -18.65 -4.37
N ILE A 339 7.15 -17.98 -3.60
CA ILE A 339 7.79 -16.73 -4.02
C ILE A 339 8.68 -16.99 -5.24
N GLN A 340 9.52 -18.03 -5.19
CA GLN A 340 10.37 -18.39 -6.32
C GLN A 340 9.54 -18.70 -7.59
N ASP A 341 8.47 -19.49 -7.46
CA ASP A 341 7.57 -19.81 -8.58
C ASP A 341 6.90 -18.54 -9.17
N LEU A 342 6.56 -17.55 -8.32
CA LEU A 342 5.99 -16.28 -8.77
C LEU A 342 7.04 -15.41 -9.47
N ASP A 343 8.25 -15.32 -8.93
CA ASP A 343 9.35 -14.58 -9.53
C ASP A 343 9.73 -15.18 -10.89
N GLU A 344 9.78 -16.50 -11.02
CA GLU A 344 10.03 -17.18 -12.29
C GLU A 344 8.92 -16.90 -13.32
N ARG A 345 7.66 -16.80 -12.90
CA ARG A 345 6.54 -16.44 -13.80
C ARG A 345 6.65 -14.98 -14.24
N HIS A 346 6.87 -14.06 -13.30
CA HIS A 346 7.05 -12.65 -13.62
C HIS A 346 8.25 -12.43 -14.53
N GLN A 347 9.36 -13.14 -14.31
CA GLN A 347 10.54 -13.06 -15.16
C GLN A 347 10.21 -13.51 -16.60
N LYS A 348 9.45 -14.59 -16.77
CA LYS A 348 8.98 -15.07 -18.08
C LYS A 348 8.03 -14.09 -18.77
N GLU A 349 7.23 -13.34 -18.02
CA GLU A 349 6.35 -12.30 -18.57
C GLU A 349 7.11 -11.02 -18.92
N LEU A 350 8.16 -10.68 -18.16
CA LEU A 350 9.00 -9.51 -18.40
C LEU A 350 9.93 -9.68 -19.60
N GLU A 351 10.47 -10.87 -19.82
CA GLU A 351 11.39 -11.18 -20.93
C GLU A 351 10.86 -10.72 -22.31
N PRO A 352 9.65 -11.12 -22.77
CA PRO A 352 9.15 -10.69 -24.08
C PRO A 352 8.81 -9.19 -24.13
N LEU A 353 8.42 -8.58 -23.01
CA LEU A 353 8.18 -7.14 -22.94
C LEU A 353 9.49 -6.36 -23.06
N GLN A 354 10.56 -6.86 -22.43
CA GLN A 354 11.90 -6.31 -22.55
C GLN A 354 12.46 -6.46 -23.97
N GLU A 355 12.14 -7.55 -24.67
CA GLU A 355 12.49 -7.75 -26.08
C GLU A 355 11.68 -6.86 -27.04
N LEU A 356 10.40 -6.59 -26.73
CA LEU A 356 9.53 -5.76 -27.58
C LEU A 356 9.92 -4.27 -27.59
N ILE A 357 10.47 -3.76 -26.49
CA ILE A 357 10.93 -2.36 -26.39
C ILE A 357 11.94 -1.98 -27.49
N PRO A 358 13.09 -2.67 -27.64
CA PRO A 358 14.07 -2.33 -28.67
C PRO A 358 13.55 -2.57 -30.09
N GLU A 359 12.63 -3.51 -30.29
CA GLU A 359 11.98 -3.72 -31.59
C GLU A 359 11.15 -2.50 -31.98
N LEU A 360 10.29 -2.01 -31.07
CA LEU A 360 9.51 -0.78 -31.28
C LEU A 360 10.40 0.46 -31.43
N GLU A 361 11.49 0.56 -30.66
CA GLU A 361 12.48 1.64 -30.81
C GLU A 361 13.14 1.62 -32.19
N LYS A 362 13.45 0.42 -32.72
CA LYS A 362 14.02 0.24 -34.05
C LYS A 362 13.02 0.62 -35.15
N GLU A 363 11.76 0.23 -35.03
CA GLU A 363 10.69 0.63 -35.95
C GLU A 363 10.48 2.16 -35.94
N LEU A 364 10.45 2.76 -34.75
CA LEU A 364 10.36 4.22 -34.59
C LEU A 364 11.55 4.93 -35.27
N GLN A 365 12.77 4.39 -35.09
CA GLN A 365 13.95 4.96 -35.72
C GLN A 365 13.93 4.78 -37.26
N SER A 366 13.42 3.64 -37.76
CA SER A 366 13.24 3.42 -39.20
C SER A 366 12.27 4.42 -39.82
N THR A 367 11.09 4.58 -39.23
CA THR A 367 10.08 5.54 -39.72
C THR A 367 10.57 6.98 -39.65
N LYS A 368 11.34 7.35 -38.62
CA LYS A 368 12.00 8.65 -38.52
C LYS A 368 13.02 8.87 -39.64
N ASN A 369 13.79 7.85 -39.98
CA ASN A 369 14.77 7.91 -41.09
C ASN A 369 14.05 8.05 -42.44
N GLU A 370 12.96 7.32 -42.65
CA GLU A 370 12.11 7.42 -43.85
C GLU A 370 11.50 8.82 -43.98
N MET A 371 10.94 9.36 -42.90
CA MET A 371 10.41 10.73 -42.87
C MET A 371 11.49 11.75 -43.24
N SER A 372 12.69 11.59 -42.68
CA SER A 372 13.84 12.46 -42.97
C SER A 372 14.33 12.32 -44.41
N ARG A 373 14.10 11.17 -45.06
CA ARG A 373 14.37 10.97 -46.48
C ARG A 373 13.30 11.65 -47.34
N TYR A 374 12.02 11.44 -47.06
CA TYR A 374 10.92 12.11 -47.77
C TYR A 374 11.07 13.63 -47.70
N LEU A 375 11.43 14.19 -46.54
CA LEU A 375 11.66 15.63 -46.39
C LEU A 375 12.77 16.14 -47.33
N ARG A 376 13.86 15.37 -47.49
CA ARG A 376 14.94 15.70 -48.43
C ARG A 376 14.47 15.62 -49.87
N ASP A 377 13.78 14.55 -50.25
CA ASP A 377 13.25 14.36 -51.62
C ASP A 377 12.26 15.48 -51.98
N TYR A 378 11.41 15.92 -51.03
CA TYR A 378 10.52 17.07 -51.22
C TYR A 378 11.26 18.39 -51.39
N GLN A 379 12.32 18.62 -50.60
CA GLN A 379 13.16 19.82 -50.72
C GLN A 379 13.86 19.86 -52.09
N ASP A 380 14.35 18.72 -52.57
CA ASP A 380 15.00 18.60 -53.87
C ASP A 380 14.01 18.85 -55.02
N LEU A 381 12.79 18.29 -54.93
CA LEU A 381 11.74 18.55 -55.91
C LEU A 381 11.32 20.02 -55.92
N LEU A 382 11.22 20.66 -54.75
CA LEU A 382 10.96 22.10 -54.64
C LEU A 382 12.09 22.90 -55.31
N ASN A 383 13.36 22.54 -55.08
CA ASN A 383 14.50 23.18 -55.72
C ASN A 383 14.42 23.09 -57.26
N VAL A 384 14.07 21.92 -57.80
CA VAL A 384 13.85 21.71 -59.25
C VAL A 384 12.68 22.58 -59.75
N LYS A 385 11.55 22.59 -59.05
CA LYS A 385 10.39 23.41 -59.40
C LYS A 385 10.75 24.90 -59.46
N MET A 386 11.51 25.40 -58.48
CA MET A 386 12.01 26.77 -58.45
C MET A 386 13.01 27.08 -59.58
N ALA A 387 13.76 26.08 -60.06
CA ALA A 387 14.64 26.24 -61.21
C ALA A 387 13.83 26.34 -62.51
N LEU A 388 12.85 25.46 -62.70
CA LEU A 388 11.94 25.48 -63.85
C LEU A 388 11.11 26.77 -63.91
N GLU A 389 10.63 27.29 -62.78
CA GLU A 389 9.95 28.59 -62.74
C GLU A 389 10.83 29.74 -63.21
N ARG A 390 12.13 29.70 -62.87
CA ARG A 390 13.12 30.67 -63.38
C ARG A 390 13.34 30.52 -64.89
N GLU A 391 13.45 29.29 -65.40
CA GLU A 391 13.59 29.03 -66.84
C GLU A 391 12.35 29.52 -67.61
N ILE A 392 11.15 29.20 -67.14
CA ILE A 392 9.89 29.66 -67.76
C ILE A 392 9.82 31.19 -67.76
N ALA A 393 10.20 31.85 -66.66
CA ALA A 393 10.24 33.30 -66.60
C ALA A 393 11.24 33.88 -67.62
N ALA A 394 12.42 33.28 -67.75
CA ALA A 394 13.41 33.68 -68.75
C ALA A 394 12.91 33.47 -70.19
N TYR A 395 12.26 32.32 -70.48
CA TYR A 395 11.66 32.08 -71.79
C TYR A 395 10.56 33.08 -72.13
N ARG A 396 9.70 33.44 -71.18
CA ARG A 396 8.67 34.47 -71.40
C ARG A 396 9.26 35.82 -71.78
N LEU A 397 10.38 36.21 -71.16
CA LEU A 397 11.06 37.48 -71.41
C LEU A 397 11.75 37.56 -72.79
N VAL A 398 12.00 36.43 -73.45
CA VAL A 398 12.62 36.36 -74.79
C VAL A 398 11.58 36.35 -75.93
N TYR A 399 10.32 36.06 -75.62
CA TYR A 399 9.21 36.04 -76.58
C TYR A 399 8.31 37.29 -76.53
N GLU A 400 8.55 38.20 -75.58
CA GLU A 400 8.14 39.61 -75.64
C GLU A 400 9.24 40.44 -76.32
#